data_AF-A0A8S1J5B7-F1
#
_entry.id   AF-A0A8S1J5B7-F1
#
_cell.length_a   1.000
_cell.length_b   1.000
_cell.length_c   1.000
_cell.angle_alpha   90.00
_cell.angle_beta   90.00
_cell.angle_gamma   90.00
#
_symmetry.space_group_name_H-M   'P 1'
#
loop_
_entity.id
_entity.type
_entity.pdbx_description
1 polymer ?
#
loop_
_entity_poly.entity_id
_entity_poly.type
_entity_poly.pdbx_seq_one_letter_code
_entity_poly.pdbx_strand_id
1 'polypeptide(L)'
;VGSKNAAFFLGHTIKVVTKQPNSRIVHELTIDGEALEARYRNNEPVYESDMVHREPGDDSTLLPGSEDRLEPCRQWVTEEVLQGSRGEVCGNGEKLQGDKGKHGGKGDLGGSFTRVVVTNLKDEAKDLLLDEGWCGRMCHTLAHMYHYYIHGDRDSANK
;
A
#
# COMPACT_ATOMS: atom_id res chain seq x y z
N VAL A 1 -0.96 -3.86 -16.57
CA VAL A 1 -2.32 -4.44 -16.64
C VAL A 1 -2.64 -5.39 -15.48
N GLY A 2 -1.72 -6.27 -15.05
CA GLY A 2 -2.02 -7.26 -13.99
C GLY A 2 -2.52 -6.69 -12.66
N SER A 3 -1.82 -5.73 -12.05
CA SER A 3 -2.23 -5.15 -10.76
C SER A 3 -3.56 -4.40 -10.83
N LYS A 4 -3.82 -3.69 -11.93
CA LYS A 4 -5.11 -3.03 -12.18
C LYS A 4 -6.24 -4.04 -12.27
N ASN A 5 -6.03 -5.11 -13.04
CA ASN A 5 -7.02 -6.19 -13.19
C ASN A 5 -7.30 -6.87 -11.85
N ALA A 6 -6.27 -7.15 -11.04
CA ALA A 6 -6.45 -7.76 -9.72
C ALA A 6 -7.28 -6.86 -8.78
N ALA A 7 -7.00 -5.56 -8.76
CA ALA A 7 -7.70 -4.63 -7.89
C ALA A 7 -9.17 -4.44 -8.30
N PHE A 8 -9.47 -4.28 -9.60
CA PHE A 8 -10.84 -4.21 -10.10
C PHE A 8 -11.58 -5.56 -10.13
N PHE A 9 -10.84 -6.67 -10.05
CA PHE A 9 -11.44 -7.98 -9.82
C PHE A 9 -12.00 -8.06 -8.39
N LEU A 10 -11.30 -7.50 -7.41
CA LEU A 10 -11.70 -7.54 -6.00
C LEU A 10 -12.77 -6.50 -5.64
N GLY A 11 -12.65 -5.26 -6.13
CA GLY A 11 -13.57 -4.18 -5.76
C GLY A 11 -13.74 -3.13 -6.85
N HIS A 12 -14.48 -2.08 -6.51
CA HIS A 12 -14.83 -1.00 -7.45
C HIS A 12 -13.95 0.24 -7.31
N THR A 13 -13.33 0.45 -6.16
CA THR A 13 -12.54 1.65 -5.88
C THR A 13 -11.16 1.25 -5.38
N ILE A 14 -10.14 1.90 -5.92
CA ILE A 14 -8.73 1.61 -5.62
C ILE A 14 -8.07 2.91 -5.22
N LYS A 15 -7.44 2.93 -4.05
CA LYS A 15 -6.62 4.05 -3.58
C LYS A 15 -5.19 3.60 -3.38
N VAL A 16 -4.26 4.22 -4.09
CA VAL A 16 -2.82 4.00 -3.92
C VAL A 16 -2.27 5.15 -3.09
N VAL A 17 -1.66 4.82 -1.95
CA VAL A 17 -1.07 5.77 -1.01
C VAL A 17 0.42 5.49 -0.92
N THR A 18 1.28 6.45 -1.25
CA THR A 18 2.73 6.24 -1.28
C THR A 18 3.49 7.40 -0.67
N LYS A 19 4.58 7.07 0.02
CA LYS A 19 5.54 8.03 0.56
C LYS A 19 6.95 7.53 0.24
N GLN A 20 7.71 8.37 -0.47
CA GLN A 20 9.09 8.06 -0.81
C GLN A 20 10.03 8.20 0.41
N PRO A 21 11.19 7.52 0.40
CA PRO A 21 12.24 7.78 1.39
C PRO A 21 12.63 9.25 1.33
N ASN A 22 12.68 9.93 2.48
CA ASN A 22 12.97 11.36 2.57
C ASN A 22 11.88 12.32 2.05
N SER A 23 10.71 11.85 1.59
CA SER A 23 9.57 12.72 1.34
C SER A 23 8.89 13.08 2.66
N ARG A 24 8.46 14.34 2.79
CA ARG A 24 7.57 14.78 3.88
C ARG A 24 6.11 14.52 3.58
N ILE A 25 5.78 14.39 2.30
CA ILE A 25 4.40 14.37 1.79
C ILE A 25 4.04 12.95 1.40
N VAL A 26 2.80 12.57 1.70
CA VAL A 26 2.13 11.37 1.22
C VAL A 26 1.36 11.73 -0.05
N HIS A 27 1.53 10.93 -1.09
CA HIS A 27 0.81 11.05 -2.35
C HIS A 27 -0.29 10.00 -2.40
N GLU A 28 -1.50 10.42 -2.76
CA GLU A 28 -2.64 9.53 -2.92
C GLU A 28 -3.23 9.66 -4.33
N LEU A 29 -3.56 8.52 -4.92
CA LEU A 29 -4.28 8.43 -6.18
C LEU A 29 -5.48 7.51 -5.99
N THR A 30 -6.67 8.04 -6.15
CA THR A 30 -7.92 7.26 -6.15
C THR A 30 -8.39 7.04 -7.58
N ILE A 31 -8.74 5.79 -7.89
CA ILE A 31 -9.37 5.38 -9.14
C ILE A 31 -10.67 4.69 -8.78
N ASP A 32 -11.79 5.26 -9.21
CA ASP A 32 -13.12 4.75 -8.95
C ASP A 32 -13.75 4.26 -10.26
N GLY A 33 -14.17 2.99 -10.29
CA GLY A 33 -14.73 2.36 -11.49
C GLY A 33 -16.04 3.03 -11.95
N GLU A 34 -16.93 3.40 -11.03
CA GLU A 34 -18.20 4.03 -11.36
C GLU A 34 -17.96 5.45 -11.91
N ALA A 35 -17.02 6.19 -11.31
CA ALA A 35 -16.64 7.51 -11.80
C ALA A 35 -16.03 7.45 -13.21
N LEU A 36 -15.20 6.45 -13.50
CA LEU A 36 -14.64 6.24 -14.84
C LEU A 36 -15.74 5.95 -15.87
N GLU A 37 -16.69 5.08 -15.54
CA GLU A 37 -17.82 4.78 -16.42
C GLU A 37 -18.74 5.99 -16.64
N ALA A 38 -19.01 6.77 -15.59
CA ALA A 38 -19.81 7.98 -15.69
C ALA A 38 -19.15 9.02 -16.61
N ARG A 39 -17.84 9.26 -16.43
CA ARG A 39 -17.06 10.16 -17.31
C ARG A 39 -17.09 9.70 -18.76
N TYR A 40 -16.97 8.39 -18.99
CA TYR A 40 -17.08 7.82 -20.34
C TYR A 40 -18.45 8.09 -20.96
N ARG A 41 -19.53 7.85 -20.21
CA ARG A 41 -20.91 8.13 -20.66
C ARG A 41 -21.14 9.62 -20.95
N ASN A 42 -20.47 10.49 -20.21
CA ASN A 42 -20.62 11.95 -20.33
C ASN A 42 -19.67 12.60 -21.36
N ASN A 43 -18.82 11.84 -22.06
CA ASN A 43 -17.74 12.34 -22.92
C ASN A 43 -16.74 13.27 -22.19
N GLU A 44 -16.49 13.00 -20.92
CA GLU A 44 -15.48 13.67 -20.11
C GLU A 44 -14.14 12.94 -20.18
N PRO A 45 -13.01 13.60 -19.84
CA PRO A 45 -11.71 12.93 -19.73
C PRO A 45 -11.71 11.78 -18.72
N VAL A 46 -11.76 10.54 -19.23
CA VAL A 46 -11.83 9.31 -18.42
C VAL A 46 -10.52 9.05 -17.66
N TYR A 47 -9.38 9.25 -18.32
CA TYR A 47 -8.07 8.91 -17.77
C TYR A 47 -7.34 10.09 -17.14
N GLU A 48 -8.09 10.99 -16.52
CA GLU A 48 -7.57 12.15 -15.80
C GLU A 48 -8.01 12.06 -14.34
N SER A 49 -7.09 12.16 -13.39
CA SER A 49 -7.43 12.14 -11.97
C SER A 49 -6.47 13.03 -11.21
N ASP A 50 -6.98 13.69 -10.17
CA ASP A 50 -6.19 14.54 -9.30
C ASP A 50 -5.38 13.68 -8.32
N MET A 51 -4.09 13.99 -8.20
CA MET A 51 -3.23 13.42 -7.18
C MET A 51 -3.32 14.25 -5.91
N VAL A 52 -3.78 13.63 -4.83
CA VAL A 52 -3.88 14.27 -3.51
C VAL A 52 -2.53 14.24 -2.82
N HIS A 53 -2.15 15.37 -2.21
CA HIS A 53 -0.90 15.55 -1.48
C HIS A 53 -1.25 15.96 -0.06
N ARG A 54 -0.79 15.21 0.94
CA ARG A 54 -1.07 15.51 2.35
C ARG A 54 0.10 15.19 3.27
N GLU A 55 0.04 15.72 4.49
CA GLU A 55 0.97 15.36 5.55
C GLU A 55 0.64 13.95 6.10
N PRO A 56 1.64 13.19 6.57
CA PRO A 56 1.43 11.94 7.30
C PRO A 56 0.50 12.15 8.50
N GLY A 57 -0.43 11.22 8.74
CA GLY A 57 -1.37 11.32 9.86
C GLY A 57 -2.63 12.16 9.59
N ASP A 58 -2.71 12.86 8.46
CA ASP A 58 -3.94 13.55 8.04
C ASP A 58 -4.97 12.54 7.52
N ASP A 59 -6.06 12.34 8.28
CA ASP A 59 -7.14 11.41 7.96
C ASP A 59 -8.31 12.06 7.20
N SER A 60 -8.22 13.36 6.89
CA SER A 60 -9.28 14.10 6.18
C SER A 60 -9.50 13.61 4.75
N THR A 61 -8.53 12.89 4.18
CA THR A 61 -8.62 12.33 2.82
C THR A 61 -9.16 10.90 2.78
N LEU A 62 -9.52 10.31 3.92
CA LEU A 62 -10.21 9.02 3.96
C LEU A 62 -11.55 9.13 3.22
N LEU A 63 -11.83 8.16 2.35
CA LEU A 63 -13.06 8.16 1.55
C LEU A 63 -14.31 8.05 2.46
N PRO A 64 -15.23 9.04 2.42
CA PRO A 64 -16.42 9.02 3.27
C PRO A 64 -17.32 7.82 3.01
N GLY A 65 -17.90 7.27 4.07
CA GLY A 65 -18.81 6.12 4.00
C GLY A 65 -18.14 4.76 3.71
N SER A 66 -16.82 4.74 3.50
CA SER A 66 -16.04 3.53 3.20
C SER A 66 -14.80 3.43 4.10
N GLU A 67 -13.70 4.11 3.78
CA GLU A 67 -12.45 4.04 4.55
C GLU A 67 -12.58 4.63 5.95
N ASP A 68 -13.32 5.73 6.09
CA ASP A 68 -13.54 6.45 7.35
C ASP A 68 -14.27 5.62 8.43
N ARG A 69 -14.99 4.57 8.02
CA ARG A 69 -15.73 3.64 8.89
C ARG A 69 -14.90 2.42 9.31
N LEU A 70 -13.71 2.24 8.71
CA LEU A 70 -12.85 1.10 8.96
C LEU A 70 -11.70 1.53 9.89
N GLU A 71 -11.73 1.01 11.12
CA GLU A 71 -10.67 1.26 12.10
C GLU A 71 -9.24 0.99 11.57
N PRO A 72 -8.98 -0.09 10.78
CA PRO A 72 -7.67 -0.29 10.18
C PRO A 72 -7.20 0.88 9.31
N CYS A 73 -8.10 1.54 8.58
CA CYS A 73 -7.73 2.67 7.73
C CYS A 73 -7.24 3.87 8.55
N ARG A 74 -7.91 4.17 9.67
CA ARG A 74 -7.51 5.24 10.61
C ARG A 74 -6.20 4.91 11.31
N GLN A 75 -6.03 3.66 11.73
CA GLN A 75 -4.79 3.17 12.34
C GLN A 75 -3.62 3.33 11.39
N TRP A 76 -3.76 2.88 10.15
CA TRP A 76 -2.71 3.01 9.15
C TRP A 76 -2.30 4.46 8.92
N VAL A 77 -3.24 5.41 8.85
CA VAL A 77 -2.93 6.85 8.70
C VAL A 77 -2.15 7.36 9.92
N THR A 78 -2.57 7.00 11.13
CA THR A 78 -1.88 7.37 12.37
C THR A 78 -0.45 6.81 12.41
N GLU A 79 -0.25 5.59 11.93
CA GLU A 79 1.04 4.91 11.89
C GLU A 79 2.03 5.55 10.90
N GLU A 80 1.58 6.32 9.91
CA GLU A 80 2.46 7.03 8.96
C GLU A 80 3.40 8.01 9.68
N VAL A 81 2.96 8.58 10.80
CA VAL A 81 3.77 9.48 11.65
C VAL A 81 4.89 8.71 12.36
N LEU A 82 4.61 7.47 12.77
CA LEU A 82 5.55 6.64 13.53
C LEU A 82 6.61 5.98 12.64
N GLN A 83 6.30 5.74 11.37
CA GLN A 83 7.23 5.15 10.40
C GLN A 83 8.45 6.04 10.12
N GLY A 84 8.47 7.29 10.59
CA GLY A 84 9.67 8.11 10.60
C GLY A 84 10.67 7.86 11.71
N SER A 85 10.38 6.97 12.66
CA SER A 85 11.25 6.71 13.81
C SER A 85 11.77 5.27 13.91
N ARG A 86 11.24 4.35 13.10
CA ARG A 86 11.76 2.99 12.95
C ARG A 86 12.71 2.95 11.76
N GLY A 87 13.98 3.26 12.01
CA GLY A 87 15.05 2.99 11.05
C GLY A 87 14.99 1.53 10.61
N GLU A 88 14.77 1.31 9.31
CA GLU A 88 14.95 0.01 8.70
C GLU A 88 16.41 -0.42 8.90
N VAL A 89 16.62 -1.44 9.71
CA VAL A 89 17.82 -2.26 9.67
C VAL A 89 17.74 -3.08 8.39
N CYS A 90 18.19 -2.49 7.28
CA CYS A 90 18.60 -3.27 6.12
C CYS A 90 19.94 -3.93 6.45
N GLY A 91 19.91 -5.24 6.62
CA GLY A 91 21.09 -6.05 6.91
C GLY A 91 22.12 -6.04 5.77
N ASN A 92 23.37 -5.87 6.20
CA ASN A 92 24.64 -6.34 5.65
C ASN A 92 25.16 -5.75 4.33
N GLY A 93 25.98 -4.70 4.48
CA GLY A 93 27.02 -4.27 3.54
C GLY A 93 28.00 -3.31 4.22
N GLU A 94 29.13 -3.85 4.68
CA GLU A 94 30.40 -3.20 5.06
C GLU A 94 30.40 -1.83 5.77
N LYS A 95 30.84 -1.84 7.05
CA LYS A 95 31.28 -0.66 7.78
C LYS A 95 32.47 -0.02 7.06
N LEU A 96 32.26 1.13 6.42
CA LEU A 96 33.33 2.09 6.15
C LEU A 96 33.32 3.16 7.24
N GLN A 97 34.39 3.16 8.04
CA GLN A 97 34.66 4.13 9.08
C GLN A 97 35.23 5.39 8.45
N GLY A 98 34.46 6.49 8.45
CA GLY A 98 34.86 7.75 7.85
C GLY A 98 34.23 8.97 8.55
N ASP A 99 35.06 9.61 9.36
CA ASP A 99 35.14 11.03 9.73
C ASP A 99 33.92 11.84 10.22
N LYS A 100 34.09 12.50 11.37
CA LYS A 100 33.10 13.37 12.03
C LYS A 100 33.17 14.79 11.48
N GLY A 101 32.47 15.04 10.37
CA GLY A 101 32.13 16.39 9.93
C GLY A 101 30.84 16.91 10.59
N LYS A 102 30.98 17.87 11.53
CA LYS A 102 29.85 18.66 12.06
C LYS A 102 29.26 19.54 10.96
N HIS A 103 28.16 19.14 10.33
CA HIS A 103 27.25 20.03 9.60
C HIS A 103 25.82 19.74 10.06
N GLY A 104 25.06 20.80 10.37
CA GLY A 104 23.70 20.73 10.93
C GLY A 104 22.77 19.88 10.06
N GLY A 105 22.36 18.73 10.59
CA GLY A 105 21.58 17.72 9.89
C GLY A 105 20.07 17.91 10.11
N LYS A 106 19.41 18.35 9.02
CA LYS A 106 18.02 18.08 8.62
C LYS A 106 17.31 17.02 9.47
N GLY A 107 16.14 17.41 10.00
CA GLY A 107 15.21 16.54 10.71
C GLY A 107 14.94 15.25 9.96
N ASP A 108 14.88 14.17 10.72
CA ASP A 108 14.61 12.80 10.33
C ASP A 108 13.41 12.74 9.36
N LEU A 109 13.67 12.47 8.08
CA LEU A 109 12.64 12.42 7.05
C LEU A 109 12.20 10.98 6.84
N GLY A 110 11.50 10.39 7.81
CA GLY A 110 10.42 9.44 7.54
C GLY A 110 10.74 8.15 6.74
N GLY A 111 10.45 6.95 7.23
CA GLY A 111 10.44 5.72 6.41
C GLY A 111 9.56 5.80 5.16
N SER A 112 9.76 4.90 4.20
CA SER A 112 8.99 4.84 2.95
C SER A 112 7.93 3.75 2.97
N PHE A 113 6.81 3.96 2.29
CA PHE A 113 5.79 2.93 2.14
C PHE A 113 5.00 3.10 0.84
N THR A 114 4.35 2.02 0.42
CA THR A 114 3.28 2.04 -0.57
C THR A 114 2.17 1.11 -0.11
N ARG A 115 0.95 1.63 -0.04
CA ARG A 115 -0.25 0.93 0.37
C ARG A 115 -1.26 1.00 -0.75
N VAL A 116 -1.88 -0.14 -1.05
CA VAL A 116 -2.99 -0.24 -2.00
C VAL A 116 -4.22 -0.62 -1.20
N VAL A 117 -5.21 0.27 -1.17
CA VAL A 117 -6.51 0.05 -0.53
C VAL A 117 -7.52 -0.25 -1.64
N VAL A 118 -8.22 -1.37 -1.52
CA VAL A 118 -9.34 -1.71 -2.40
C VAL A 118 -10.60 -1.66 -1.55
N THR A 119 -11.50 -0.73 -1.88
CA THR A 119 -12.79 -0.57 -1.21
C THR A 119 -13.94 -0.94 -2.15
N ASN A 120 -15.15 -1.00 -1.60
CA ASN A 120 -16.34 -1.45 -2.33
C ASN A 120 -16.09 -2.83 -2.96
N LEU A 121 -15.71 -3.80 -2.11
CA LEU A 121 -15.48 -5.17 -2.56
C LEU A 121 -16.76 -5.73 -3.18
N LYS A 122 -16.59 -6.48 -4.28
CA LYS A 122 -17.66 -7.23 -4.92
C LYS A 122 -18.16 -8.32 -3.99
N ASP A 123 -19.44 -8.67 -4.08
CA ASP A 123 -20.03 -9.67 -3.20
C ASP A 123 -19.37 -11.05 -3.42
N GLU A 124 -19.05 -11.41 -4.66
CA GLU A 124 -18.32 -12.64 -4.96
C GLU A 124 -16.92 -12.66 -4.33
N ALA A 125 -16.26 -11.50 -4.25
CA ALA A 125 -14.96 -11.38 -3.60
C ALA A 125 -15.07 -11.48 -2.07
N LYS A 126 -16.14 -10.92 -1.47
CA LYS A 126 -16.42 -11.04 -0.04
C LYS A 126 -16.70 -12.48 0.35
N ASP A 127 -17.60 -13.15 -0.38
CA ASP A 127 -17.97 -14.56 -0.13
C ASP A 127 -16.74 -15.46 -0.14
N LEU A 128 -15.85 -15.21 -1.10
CA LEU A 128 -14.60 -15.93 -1.25
C LEU A 128 -13.65 -15.67 -0.06
N LEU A 129 -13.46 -14.41 0.34
CA LEU A 129 -12.59 -14.03 1.44
C LEU A 129 -13.09 -14.48 2.82
N LEU A 130 -14.41 -14.60 3.00
CA LEU A 130 -15.05 -15.02 4.24
C LEU A 130 -15.17 -16.54 4.38
N ASP A 131 -15.01 -17.31 3.30
CA ASP A 131 -14.90 -18.77 3.36
C ASP A 131 -13.56 -19.17 4.00
N GLU A 132 -13.60 -19.59 5.27
CA GLU A 132 -12.41 -20.01 6.03
C GLU A 132 -11.64 -21.15 5.33
N GLY A 133 -12.35 -22.08 4.68
CA GLY A 133 -11.74 -23.20 3.96
C GLY A 133 -11.06 -22.76 2.66
N TRP A 134 -11.55 -21.69 2.04
CA TRP A 134 -10.88 -21.06 0.92
C TRP A 134 -9.69 -20.21 1.37
N CYS A 135 -9.86 -19.39 2.41
CA CYS A 135 -8.81 -18.51 2.96
C CYS A 135 -7.56 -19.31 3.39
N GLY A 136 -7.74 -20.42 4.10
CA GLY A 136 -6.61 -21.28 4.51
C GLY A 136 -5.85 -21.88 3.31
N ARG A 137 -6.58 -22.36 2.29
CA ARG A 137 -5.98 -22.86 1.04
C ARG A 137 -5.26 -21.75 0.29
N MET A 138 -5.84 -20.56 0.25
CA MET A 138 -5.25 -19.37 -0.35
C MET A 138 -3.93 -18.98 0.29
N CYS A 139 -3.88 -18.86 1.62
CA CYS A 139 -2.64 -18.54 2.32
C CYS A 139 -1.55 -19.59 2.03
N HIS A 140 -1.92 -20.87 1.99
CA HIS A 140 -1.01 -21.94 1.60
C HIS A 140 -0.53 -21.80 0.15
N THR A 141 -1.43 -21.54 -0.80
CA THR A 141 -1.07 -21.31 -2.21
C THR A 141 -0.15 -20.11 -2.37
N LEU A 142 -0.40 -19.00 -1.67
CA LEU A 142 0.47 -17.82 -1.68
C LEU A 142 1.85 -18.15 -1.10
N ALA A 143 1.91 -18.81 0.07
CA ALA A 143 3.16 -19.24 0.67
C ALA A 143 3.96 -20.15 -0.28
N HIS A 144 3.28 -21.03 -1.01
CA HIS A 144 3.91 -21.90 -2.00
C HIS A 144 4.42 -21.12 -3.23
N MET A 145 3.61 -20.21 -3.79
CA MET A 145 4.01 -19.36 -4.92
C MET A 145 5.21 -18.46 -4.57
N TYR A 146 5.27 -17.99 -3.33
CA TYR A 146 6.34 -17.12 -2.84
C TYR A 146 7.40 -17.87 -2.03
N HIS A 147 7.46 -19.21 -2.09
CA HIS A 147 8.33 -20.02 -1.23
C HIS A 147 9.80 -19.55 -1.28
N TYR A 148 10.36 -19.35 -2.48
CA TYR A 148 11.74 -18.86 -2.65
C TYR A 148 11.95 -17.44 -2.11
N TYR A 149 10.94 -16.57 -2.19
CA TYR A 149 11.03 -15.21 -1.66
C TYR A 149 10.96 -15.19 -0.13
N ILE A 150 10.21 -16.12 0.47
CA ILE A 150 10.03 -16.23 1.91
C ILE A 150 11.23 -16.95 2.55
N HIS A 151 11.70 -18.05 1.96
CA HIS A 151 12.69 -18.96 2.54
C HIS A 151 14.11 -18.81 1.96
N GLY A 152 14.26 -18.12 0.82
CA GLY A 152 15.52 -18.04 0.09
C GLY A 152 15.93 -19.39 -0.52
N ASP A 153 17.08 -19.42 -1.20
CA ASP A 153 17.55 -20.59 -1.94
C ASP A 153 17.95 -21.79 -1.05
N ARG A 154 17.93 -21.62 0.28
CA ARG A 154 18.46 -22.58 1.27
C ARG A 154 17.56 -23.80 1.50
N ASP A 155 16.26 -23.72 1.20
CA ASP A 155 15.34 -24.85 1.42
C ASP A 155 15.27 -25.84 0.24
N SER A 156 15.88 -25.50 -0.90
CA SER A 156 16.00 -26.40 -2.07
C SER A 156 17.17 -27.39 -1.99
N ALA A 157 18.05 -27.28 -0.99
CA ALA A 157 19.27 -28.09 -0.87
C ALA A 157 19.10 -29.39 -0.07
N ASN A 158 17.89 -29.70 0.41
CA ASN A 158 17.65 -30.87 1.27
C ASN A 158 16.41 -31.68 0.85
N LYS A 159 16.26 -31.90 -0.48
CA LYS A 159 15.35 -32.90 -1.05
C LYS A 159 16.13 -33.92 -1.86
#